data_AF-A0A946RIB7-F1
#
_entry.id   AF-A0A946RIB7-F1
#
_cell.length_a   1.000
_cell.length_b   1.000
_cell.length_c   1.000
_cell.angle_alpha   90.00
_cell.angle_beta   90.00
_cell.angle_gamma   90.00
#
_symmetry.space_group_name_H-M   'P 1'
#
loop_
_entity.id
_entity.type
_entity.pdbx_description
1 polymer ?
#
loop_
_entity_poly.entity_id
_entity_poly.type
_entity_poly.pdbx_seq_one_letter_code
_entity_poly.pdbx_strand_id
1 'polypeptide(L)'
;SEKFDRVLIATHANTALKMLKDADPLESSILSAFKYAKNEAVLHSDIRFMPKRKRAWSSWNYIQNDSTDENNLSVTYWMNKLQPLETETPLFVTLNPDAELNNKLIHYKKDYDHPIFDLSTLTAQKKLLDIMGHRNIWYAGAHFGYGFHEDGLQSGLYAAEQLGKTKRPWDIPGMNNRIIALGNDANQNLKPILTKGRAA
;
A
#
# COMPACT_ATOMS: atom_id res chain seq x y z
N SER A 1 29.01 -4.57 -6.67
CA SER A 1 28.15 -3.63 -5.92
C SER A 1 28.10 -2.34 -6.69
N GLU A 2 26.99 -1.62 -6.61
CA GLU A 2 26.83 -0.31 -7.23
C GLU A 2 26.84 0.78 -6.14
N LYS A 3 27.25 1.99 -6.50
CA LYS A 3 27.34 3.12 -5.59
C LYS A 3 26.45 4.24 -6.10
N PHE A 4 25.72 4.86 -5.18
CA PHE A 4 24.81 5.96 -5.47
C PHE A 4 25.00 7.05 -4.42
N ASP A 5 24.93 8.31 -4.83
CA ASP A 5 25.02 9.46 -3.91
C ASP A 5 23.73 9.66 -3.11
N ARG A 6 22.60 9.26 -3.68
CA ARG A 6 21.25 9.40 -3.12
C ARG A 6 20.40 8.20 -3.50
N VAL A 7 19.51 7.80 -2.61
CA VAL A 7 18.61 6.65 -2.82
C VAL A 7 17.17 7.07 -2.54
N LEU A 8 16.24 6.67 -3.41
CA LEU A 8 14.79 6.74 -3.14
C LEU A 8 14.26 5.32 -2.99
N ILE A 9 13.73 5.00 -1.82
CA ILE A 9 13.13 3.70 -1.51
C ILE A 9 11.61 3.80 -1.63
N ALA A 10 11.05 3.15 -2.65
CA ALA A 10 9.61 3.11 -2.93
C ALA A 10 9.00 1.72 -2.59
N THR A 11 9.48 1.07 -1.54
CA THR A 11 9.00 -0.22 -1.06
C THR A 11 8.11 -0.06 0.19
N HIS A 12 7.55 -1.16 0.69
CA HIS A 12 6.92 -1.16 2.02
C HIS A 12 7.92 -0.75 3.10
N ALA A 13 7.48 -0.04 4.14
CA ALA A 13 8.37 0.50 5.17
C ALA A 13 9.13 -0.60 5.93
N ASN A 14 8.50 -1.74 6.19
CA ASN A 14 9.18 -2.90 6.78
C ASN A 14 10.25 -3.50 5.85
N THR A 15 10.03 -3.46 4.53
CA THR A 15 11.00 -3.89 3.53
C THR A 15 12.15 -2.89 3.43
N ALA A 16 11.85 -1.58 3.44
CA ALA A 16 12.85 -0.52 3.51
C ALA A 16 13.76 -0.70 4.73
N LEU A 17 13.19 -0.94 5.92
CA LEU A 17 13.96 -1.19 7.13
C LEU A 17 14.89 -2.41 6.99
N LYS A 18 14.41 -3.52 6.38
CA LYS A 18 15.23 -4.71 6.12
C LYS A 18 16.36 -4.47 5.13
N MET A 19 16.21 -3.52 4.21
CA MET A 19 17.25 -3.14 3.25
C MET A 19 18.36 -2.32 3.91
N LEU A 20 18.05 -1.57 4.98
CA LEU A 20 18.98 -0.72 5.71
C LEU A 20 19.73 -1.51 6.79
N LYS A 21 20.91 -2.04 6.45
CA LYS A 21 21.75 -2.79 7.39
C LYS A 21 22.25 -1.95 8.57
N ASP A 22 22.28 -0.64 8.40
CA ASP A 22 22.81 0.34 9.34
C ASP A 22 21.74 1.34 9.79
N ALA A 23 20.45 0.99 9.69
CA ALA A 23 19.34 1.86 10.10
C ALA A 23 19.59 2.45 11.49
N ASP A 24 19.51 3.76 11.62
CA ASP A 24 19.71 4.42 12.90
C ASP A 24 18.46 4.26 13.81
N PRO A 25 18.52 4.69 15.09
CA PRO A 25 17.38 4.55 15.99
C PRO A 25 16.13 5.31 15.52
N LEU A 26 16.29 6.44 14.82
CA LEU A 26 15.18 7.24 14.33
C LEU A 26 14.45 6.51 13.19
N GLU A 27 15.19 6.08 12.16
CA GLU A 27 14.63 5.32 11.03
C GLU A 27 14.01 4.01 11.50
N SER A 28 14.69 3.28 12.38
CA SER A 28 14.19 2.01 12.94
C SER A 28 12.88 2.24 13.69
N SER A 29 12.78 3.29 14.49
CA SER A 29 11.56 3.61 15.25
C SER A 29 10.37 3.94 14.35
N ILE A 30 10.59 4.62 13.23
CA ILE A 30 9.53 5.06 12.31
C ILE A 30 9.12 3.91 11.39
N LEU A 31 10.09 3.28 10.70
CA LEU A 31 9.80 2.28 9.67
C LEU A 31 9.22 0.98 10.24
N SER A 32 9.59 0.61 11.48
CA SER A 32 9.07 -0.60 12.14
C SER A 32 7.61 -0.49 12.62
N ALA A 33 7.08 0.73 12.72
CA ALA A 33 5.70 0.96 13.14
C ALA A 33 4.67 0.51 12.08
N PHE A 34 5.10 0.41 10.81
CA PHE A 34 4.24 0.01 9.70
C PHE A 34 4.18 -1.52 9.59
N LYS A 35 3.05 -2.09 9.98
CA LYS A 35 2.80 -3.54 9.96
C LYS A 35 1.96 -3.94 8.75
N TYR A 36 2.08 -5.20 8.37
CA TYR A 36 1.39 -5.77 7.23
C TYR A 36 0.81 -7.14 7.59
N ALA A 37 -0.41 -7.40 7.14
CA ALA A 37 -1.05 -8.71 7.15
C ALA A 37 -0.91 -9.36 5.77
N LYS A 38 -0.91 -10.69 5.71
CA LYS A 38 -0.96 -11.41 4.43
C LYS A 38 -2.41 -11.53 3.98
N ASN A 39 -2.67 -11.14 2.74
CA ASN A 39 -3.94 -11.37 2.06
C ASN A 39 -3.69 -12.23 0.82
N GLU A 40 -4.43 -13.32 0.70
CA GLU A 40 -4.41 -14.15 -0.49
C GLU A 40 -5.49 -13.67 -1.46
N ALA A 41 -5.15 -13.47 -2.74
CA ALA A 41 -6.13 -13.23 -3.79
C ALA A 41 -6.08 -14.36 -4.81
N VAL A 42 -7.23 -14.96 -5.09
CA VAL A 42 -7.36 -16.07 -6.04
C VAL A 42 -8.34 -15.68 -7.14
N LEU A 43 -7.89 -15.73 -8.40
CA LEU A 43 -8.75 -15.68 -9.58
C LEU A 43 -9.19 -17.11 -9.93
N HIS A 44 -10.49 -17.36 -10.00
CA HIS A 44 -11.05 -18.69 -10.26
C HIS A 44 -12.43 -18.64 -10.93
N SER A 45 -12.94 -19.81 -11.32
CA SER A 45 -14.32 -20.00 -11.81
C SER A 45 -15.21 -20.86 -10.90
N ASP A 46 -14.73 -21.15 -9.70
CA ASP A 46 -15.49 -21.93 -8.70
C ASP A 46 -16.70 -21.16 -8.14
N ILE A 47 -17.90 -21.53 -8.61
CA ILE A 47 -19.17 -20.89 -8.21
C ILE A 47 -19.58 -21.13 -6.75
N ARG A 48 -18.89 -22.03 -6.03
CA ARG A 48 -19.20 -22.33 -4.61
C ARG A 48 -18.93 -21.15 -3.69
N PHE A 49 -18.07 -20.22 -4.11
CA PHE A 49 -17.76 -18.95 -3.42
C PHE A 49 -18.77 -17.83 -3.72
N MET A 50 -19.87 -18.15 -4.37
CA MET A 50 -20.98 -17.21 -4.60
C MET A 50 -22.20 -17.63 -3.78
N PRO A 51 -23.13 -16.70 -3.47
CA PRO A 51 -24.35 -17.04 -2.77
C PRO A 51 -25.11 -18.19 -3.46
N LYS A 52 -25.59 -19.18 -2.68
CA LYS A 52 -26.37 -20.32 -3.21
C LYS A 52 -27.55 -19.88 -4.08
N ARG A 53 -28.19 -18.75 -3.73
CA ARG A 53 -29.28 -18.14 -4.49
C ARG A 53 -28.70 -17.19 -5.55
N LYS A 54 -28.75 -17.57 -6.83
CA LYS A 54 -28.26 -16.74 -7.95
C LYS A 54 -28.81 -15.30 -7.98
N ARG A 55 -30.06 -15.09 -7.52
CA ARG A 55 -30.65 -13.74 -7.41
C ARG A 55 -29.92 -12.80 -6.44
N ALA A 56 -29.14 -13.33 -5.51
CA ALA A 56 -28.35 -12.56 -4.56
C ALA A 56 -26.94 -12.24 -5.07
N TRP A 57 -26.57 -12.71 -6.28
CA TRP A 57 -25.27 -12.46 -6.85
C TRP A 57 -25.06 -10.98 -7.14
N SER A 58 -24.11 -10.43 -6.41
CA SER A 58 -23.69 -9.05 -6.53
C SER A 58 -22.30 -9.00 -7.16
N SER A 59 -21.87 -7.81 -7.56
CA SER A 59 -20.50 -7.60 -7.99
C SER A 59 -19.51 -7.94 -6.87
N TRP A 60 -19.90 -7.74 -5.61
CA TRP A 60 -19.12 -7.99 -4.41
C TRP A 60 -19.98 -8.84 -3.47
N ASN A 61 -19.47 -9.98 -3.01
CA ASN A 61 -20.22 -10.93 -2.17
C ASN A 61 -19.38 -11.24 -0.95
N TYR A 62 -19.89 -10.85 0.21
CA TYR A 62 -19.30 -11.19 1.49
C TYR A 62 -19.89 -12.52 1.96
N ILE A 63 -19.04 -13.50 2.22
CA ILE A 63 -19.44 -14.80 2.75
C ILE A 63 -18.68 -15.01 4.06
N GLN A 64 -19.45 -15.24 5.11
CA GLN A 64 -18.93 -15.62 6.41
C GLN A 64 -19.58 -16.97 6.74
N ASN A 65 -18.75 -17.97 6.97
CA ASN A 65 -19.22 -19.21 7.58
C ASN A 65 -19.47 -18.96 9.07
N ASP A 66 -20.42 -19.70 9.67
CA ASP A 66 -20.81 -19.61 11.09
C ASP A 66 -19.68 -19.98 12.08
N SER A 67 -18.45 -20.18 11.59
CA SER A 67 -17.24 -20.31 12.37
C SER A 67 -17.03 -19.05 13.22
N THR A 68 -16.87 -19.22 14.53
CA THR A 68 -16.68 -18.13 15.51
C THR A 68 -15.36 -17.35 15.38
N ASP A 69 -14.62 -17.53 14.28
CA ASP A 69 -13.36 -16.84 14.04
C ASP A 69 -13.62 -15.60 13.18
N GLU A 70 -13.79 -14.46 13.85
CA GLU A 70 -14.01 -13.15 13.22
C GLU A 70 -12.87 -12.76 12.25
N ASN A 71 -11.74 -13.47 12.28
CA ASN A 71 -10.57 -13.19 11.45
C ASN A 71 -10.61 -13.81 10.05
N ASN A 72 -11.58 -14.68 9.73
CA ASN A 72 -11.71 -15.28 8.39
C ASN A 72 -12.76 -14.55 7.54
N LEU A 73 -12.49 -13.27 7.26
CA LEU A 73 -13.31 -12.48 6.33
C LEU A 73 -12.97 -12.88 4.89
N SER A 74 -13.92 -13.48 4.18
CA SER A 74 -13.79 -13.81 2.76
C SER A 74 -14.70 -12.94 1.90
N VAL A 75 -14.14 -12.36 0.84
CA VAL A 75 -14.88 -11.51 -0.11
C VAL A 75 -14.64 -12.00 -1.52
N THR A 76 -15.73 -12.25 -2.25
CA THR A 76 -15.71 -12.68 -3.64
C THR A 76 -16.24 -11.60 -4.57
N TYR A 77 -15.40 -11.16 -5.49
CA TYR A 77 -15.73 -10.21 -6.56
C TYR A 77 -16.13 -10.96 -7.82
N TRP A 78 -17.30 -10.67 -8.37
CA TRP A 78 -17.72 -11.19 -9.66
C TRP A 78 -17.25 -10.26 -10.78
N MET A 79 -16.15 -10.64 -11.43
CA MET A 79 -15.43 -9.79 -12.37
C MET A 79 -16.24 -9.51 -13.64
N ASN A 80 -17.00 -10.47 -14.16
CA ASN A 80 -17.84 -10.25 -15.35
C ASN A 80 -18.92 -9.18 -15.11
N LYS A 81 -19.35 -8.97 -13.86
CA LYS A 81 -20.30 -7.92 -13.49
C LYS A 81 -19.61 -6.58 -13.21
N LEU A 82 -18.36 -6.60 -12.76
CA LEU A 82 -17.57 -5.40 -12.47
C LEU A 82 -16.93 -4.78 -13.69
N GLN A 83 -16.60 -5.59 -14.70
CA GLN A 83 -15.85 -5.19 -15.87
C GLN A 83 -16.50 -5.80 -17.13
N PRO A 84 -16.45 -5.10 -18.27
CA PRO A 84 -16.97 -5.61 -19.54
C PRO A 84 -16.01 -6.65 -20.12
N LEU A 85 -15.96 -7.83 -19.53
CA LEU A 85 -15.08 -8.92 -19.96
C LEU A 85 -15.72 -9.69 -21.13
N GLU A 86 -14.96 -9.92 -22.19
CA GLU A 86 -15.39 -10.70 -23.36
C GLU A 86 -15.33 -12.21 -23.08
N THR A 87 -16.06 -12.68 -22.08
CA THR A 87 -16.13 -14.10 -21.71
C THR A 87 -17.41 -14.44 -20.97
N GLU A 88 -17.99 -15.58 -21.35
CA GLU A 88 -19.12 -16.20 -20.63
C GLU A 88 -18.67 -17.04 -19.43
N THR A 89 -17.36 -17.33 -19.33
CA THR A 89 -16.81 -18.03 -18.18
C THR A 89 -16.94 -17.13 -16.95
N PRO A 90 -17.59 -17.59 -15.86
CA PRO A 90 -17.68 -16.79 -14.66
C PRO A 90 -16.29 -16.67 -14.03
N LEU A 91 -15.82 -15.44 -13.89
CA LEU A 91 -14.53 -15.10 -13.30
C LEU A 91 -14.78 -14.42 -11.96
N PHE A 92 -14.20 -15.01 -10.92
CA PHE A 92 -14.29 -14.54 -9.55
C PHE A 92 -12.91 -14.24 -9.02
N VAL A 93 -12.77 -13.15 -8.28
CA VAL A 93 -11.60 -12.92 -7.42
C VAL A 93 -12.05 -13.07 -5.98
N THR A 94 -11.54 -14.08 -5.28
CA THR A 94 -11.79 -14.26 -3.85
C THR A 94 -10.57 -13.80 -3.06
N LEU A 95 -10.81 -12.91 -2.09
CA LEU A 95 -9.83 -12.51 -1.11
C LEU A 95 -9.98 -13.36 0.14
N ASN A 96 -8.88 -13.96 0.59
CA ASN A 96 -8.80 -14.82 1.77
C ASN A 96 -9.89 -15.90 1.72
N PRO A 97 -9.82 -16.86 0.77
CA PRO A 97 -10.83 -17.91 0.66
C PRO A 97 -10.94 -18.69 1.97
N ASP A 98 -12.18 -18.83 2.46
CA ASP A 98 -12.51 -19.50 3.72
C ASP A 98 -12.64 -21.03 3.59
N ALA A 99 -12.44 -21.56 2.37
CA ALA A 99 -12.46 -22.97 2.04
C ALA A 99 -11.48 -23.26 0.89
N GLU A 100 -11.15 -24.53 0.69
CA GLU A 100 -10.29 -24.93 -0.43
C GLU A 100 -11.01 -24.80 -1.79
N LEU A 101 -10.36 -24.10 -2.71
CA LEU A 101 -10.79 -24.00 -4.11
C LEU A 101 -10.46 -25.29 -4.86
N ASN A 102 -11.29 -25.63 -5.86
CA ASN A 102 -10.93 -26.69 -6.80
C ASN A 102 -9.75 -26.22 -7.67
N ASN A 103 -8.59 -26.88 -7.54
CA ASN A 103 -7.35 -26.54 -8.27
C ASN A 103 -7.53 -26.47 -9.79
N LYS A 104 -8.48 -27.21 -10.38
CA LYS A 104 -8.77 -27.16 -11.82
C LYS A 104 -9.49 -25.88 -12.27
N LEU A 105 -10.05 -25.14 -11.33
CA LEU A 105 -10.80 -23.91 -11.56
C LEU A 105 -10.03 -22.66 -11.14
N ILE A 106 -8.81 -22.80 -10.63
CA ILE A 106 -7.92 -21.69 -10.29
C ILE A 106 -7.17 -21.26 -11.55
N HIS A 107 -7.27 -19.97 -11.87
CA HIS A 107 -6.57 -19.35 -13.01
C HIS A 107 -5.31 -18.63 -12.55
N TYR A 108 -5.35 -18.04 -11.36
CA TYR A 108 -4.23 -17.30 -10.79
C TYR A 108 -4.36 -17.19 -9.27
N LYS A 109 -3.23 -17.19 -8.56
CA LYS A 109 -3.18 -17.02 -7.11
C LYS A 109 -1.97 -16.15 -6.76
N LYS A 110 -2.16 -15.19 -5.85
CA LYS A 110 -1.08 -14.35 -5.36
C LYS A 110 -1.33 -13.86 -3.94
N ASP A 111 -0.28 -13.92 -3.14
CA ASP A 111 -0.23 -13.31 -1.81
C ASP A 111 0.19 -11.85 -1.91
N TYR A 112 -0.51 -11.02 -1.17
CA TYR A 112 -0.28 -9.59 -1.02
C TYR A 112 -0.01 -9.26 0.46
N ASP A 113 0.79 -8.24 0.67
CA ASP A 113 0.95 -7.62 1.99
C ASP A 113 -0.02 -6.45 2.10
N HIS A 114 -1.01 -6.57 3.00
CA HIS A 114 -1.99 -5.54 3.28
C HIS A 114 -1.56 -4.70 4.49
N PRO A 115 -1.46 -3.37 4.36
CA PRO A 115 -1.06 -2.51 5.48
C PRO A 115 -2.08 -2.58 6.64
N ILE A 116 -1.56 -2.60 7.86
CA ILE A 116 -2.36 -2.50 9.09
C ILE A 116 -2.25 -1.06 9.57
N PHE A 117 -3.37 -0.35 9.62
CA PHE A 117 -3.43 1.02 10.12
C PHE A 117 -3.90 1.04 11.57
N ASP A 118 -2.94 1.18 12.49
CA ASP A 118 -3.19 1.33 13.92
C ASP A 118 -2.67 2.70 14.45
N LEU A 119 -2.84 2.94 15.74
CA LEU A 119 -2.35 4.18 16.38
C LEU A 119 -0.83 4.37 16.23
N SER A 120 -0.06 3.27 16.18
CA SER A 120 1.39 3.34 15.98
C SER A 120 1.74 3.80 14.56
N THR A 121 1.01 3.32 13.57
CA THR A 121 1.10 3.75 12.17
C THR A 121 0.79 5.23 12.04
N LEU A 122 -0.33 5.70 12.60
CA LEU A 122 -0.72 7.12 12.56
C LEU A 122 0.32 8.04 13.21
N THR A 123 0.94 7.59 14.29
CA THR A 123 2.00 8.34 14.99
C THR A 123 3.28 8.40 14.16
N ALA A 124 3.68 7.28 13.55
CA ALA A 124 4.87 7.21 12.71
C ALA A 124 4.71 8.00 11.40
N GLN A 125 3.51 8.01 10.82
CA GLN A 125 3.22 8.78 9.61
C GLN A 125 3.51 10.27 9.77
N LYS A 126 3.17 10.85 10.92
CA LYS A 126 3.46 12.26 11.22
C LYS A 126 4.96 12.58 11.29
N LYS A 127 5.80 11.56 11.48
CA LYS A 127 7.26 11.66 11.61
C LYS A 127 8.01 11.23 10.36
N LEU A 128 7.34 10.76 9.31
CA LEU A 128 8.01 10.27 8.10
C LEU A 128 8.92 11.32 7.44
N LEU A 129 8.56 12.61 7.53
CA LEU A 129 9.41 13.68 6.98
C LEU A 129 10.68 13.91 7.81
N ASP A 130 10.75 13.46 9.05
CA ASP A 130 11.94 13.59 9.91
C ASP A 130 13.11 12.74 9.38
N ILE A 131 12.80 11.69 8.60
CA ILE A 131 13.81 10.80 7.98
C ILE A 131 13.98 11.04 6.46
N MET A 132 13.23 11.98 5.87
CA MET A 132 13.35 12.27 4.44
C MET A 132 14.66 13.02 4.13
N GLY A 133 15.49 12.47 3.25
CA GLY A 133 16.82 13.00 2.95
C GLY A 133 17.85 12.76 4.06
N HIS A 134 17.45 12.16 5.18
CA HIS A 134 18.36 11.72 6.22
C HIS A 134 19.29 10.66 5.65
N ARG A 135 20.61 10.84 5.87
CA ARG A 135 21.66 9.97 5.32
C ARG A 135 21.57 9.76 3.80
N ASN A 136 21.08 10.77 3.07
CA ASN A 136 20.86 10.74 1.63
C ASN A 136 19.85 9.68 1.16
N ILE A 137 18.86 9.36 1.99
CA ILE A 137 17.78 8.41 1.67
C ILE A 137 16.44 9.12 1.70
N TRP A 138 15.65 8.93 0.66
CA TRP A 138 14.26 9.37 0.55
C TRP A 138 13.36 8.14 0.53
N TYR A 139 12.14 8.30 1.04
CA TYR A 139 11.16 7.23 1.12
C TYR A 139 9.88 7.66 0.40
N ALA A 140 9.21 6.70 -0.22
CA ALA A 140 7.90 6.90 -0.83
C ALA A 140 7.07 5.63 -0.70
N GLY A 141 5.75 5.77 -0.75
CA GLY A 141 4.84 4.63 -0.76
C GLY A 141 3.51 4.96 -0.12
N ALA A 142 2.56 4.04 -0.29
CA ALA A 142 1.19 4.22 0.16
C ALA A 142 1.05 4.44 1.69
N HIS A 143 2.06 4.04 2.46
CA HIS A 143 2.15 4.23 3.91
C HIS A 143 2.36 5.70 4.33
N PHE A 144 2.58 6.63 3.41
CA PHE A 144 2.58 8.08 3.67
C PHE A 144 1.15 8.65 3.87
N GLY A 145 0.13 7.90 3.45
CA GLY A 145 -1.28 8.28 3.55
C GLY A 145 -2.15 7.12 4.01
N TYR A 146 -3.22 6.81 3.28
CA TYR A 146 -4.21 5.81 3.70
C TYR A 146 -4.05 4.44 3.04
N GLY A 147 -2.92 4.18 2.38
CA GLY A 147 -2.65 2.87 1.78
C GLY A 147 -3.18 2.68 0.36
N PHE A 148 -3.64 3.75 -0.30
CA PHE A 148 -4.13 3.73 -1.68
C PHE A 148 -3.06 4.16 -2.69
N HIS A 149 -3.39 3.96 -3.97
CA HIS A 149 -2.51 4.32 -5.09
C HIS A 149 -2.15 5.82 -5.12
N GLU A 150 -3.12 6.69 -4.82
CA GLU A 150 -2.89 8.14 -4.77
C GLU A 150 -1.89 8.54 -3.69
N ASP A 151 -1.89 7.86 -2.54
CA ASP A 151 -0.92 8.12 -1.47
C ASP A 151 0.51 7.77 -1.92
N GLY A 152 0.65 6.66 -2.66
CA GLY A 152 1.91 6.25 -3.29
C GLY A 152 2.37 7.23 -4.37
N LEU A 153 1.45 7.69 -5.21
CA LEU A 153 1.73 8.66 -6.27
C LEU A 153 2.20 10.00 -5.68
N GLN A 154 1.45 10.59 -4.76
CA GLN A 154 1.78 11.89 -4.18
C GLN A 154 3.09 11.82 -3.37
N SER A 155 3.30 10.76 -2.58
CA SER A 155 4.57 10.60 -1.84
C SER A 155 5.77 10.39 -2.77
N GLY A 156 5.61 9.64 -3.85
CA GLY A 156 6.65 9.43 -4.86
C GLY A 156 7.04 10.74 -5.57
N LEU A 157 6.05 11.50 -6.03
CA LEU A 157 6.27 12.81 -6.63
C LEU A 157 6.96 13.75 -5.63
N TYR A 158 6.46 13.84 -4.40
CA TYR A 158 7.04 14.67 -3.35
C TYR A 158 8.50 14.29 -3.05
N ALA A 159 8.80 12.99 -2.92
CA ALA A 159 10.16 12.49 -2.70
C ALA A 159 11.09 12.82 -3.88
N ALA A 160 10.62 12.65 -5.12
CA ALA A 160 11.39 12.98 -6.32
C ALA A 160 11.68 14.48 -6.43
N GLU A 161 10.70 15.34 -6.11
CA GLU A 161 10.89 16.80 -6.10
C GLU A 161 11.91 17.23 -5.06
N GLN A 162 11.90 16.63 -3.87
CA GLN A 162 12.88 16.88 -2.81
C GLN A 162 14.28 16.39 -3.19
N LEU A 163 14.39 15.16 -3.73
CA LEU A 163 15.67 14.56 -4.13
C LEU A 163 16.30 15.29 -5.32
N GLY A 164 15.48 15.60 -6.34
CA GLY A 164 15.90 16.19 -7.60
C GLY A 164 15.89 17.71 -7.62
N LYS A 165 15.37 18.36 -6.57
CA LYS A 165 15.18 19.83 -6.49
C LYS A 165 14.46 20.43 -7.70
N THR A 166 13.62 19.62 -8.35
CA THR A 166 12.89 19.97 -9.57
C THR A 166 11.42 19.80 -9.28
N LYS A 167 10.62 20.84 -9.50
CA LYS A 167 9.17 20.78 -9.33
C LYS A 167 8.52 20.05 -10.52
N ARG A 168 7.44 19.33 -10.27
CA ARG A 168 6.59 18.79 -11.34
C ARG A 168 6.05 19.95 -12.20
N PRO A 169 5.85 19.75 -13.52
CA PRO A 169 5.54 20.86 -14.44
C PRO A 169 4.07 21.32 -14.39
N TRP A 170 3.27 20.80 -13.47
CA TRP A 170 1.88 21.18 -13.24
C TRP A 170 1.65 21.52 -11.77
N ASP A 171 0.68 22.40 -11.51
CA ASP A 171 0.22 22.73 -10.17
C ASP A 171 -1.28 22.46 -10.09
N ILE A 172 -1.69 21.64 -9.12
CA ILE A 172 -3.08 21.27 -8.90
C ILE A 172 -3.42 21.41 -7.41
N PRO A 173 -4.62 21.92 -7.05
CA PRO A 173 -5.03 22.02 -5.66
C PRO A 173 -4.91 20.67 -4.93
N GLY A 174 -4.25 20.66 -3.78
CA GLY A 174 -4.13 19.46 -2.95
C GLY A 174 -3.16 18.40 -3.47
N MET A 175 -2.21 18.74 -4.34
CA MET A 175 -1.24 17.80 -4.93
C MET A 175 -0.37 16.99 -3.94
N ASN A 176 -0.39 17.34 -2.65
CA ASN A 176 0.30 16.63 -1.56
C ASN A 176 -0.62 16.37 -0.33
N ASN A 177 -1.95 16.55 -0.46
CA ASN A 177 -2.88 16.46 0.68
C ASN A 177 -3.06 15.06 1.25
N ARG A 178 -2.57 14.03 0.56
CA ARG A 178 -2.55 12.65 1.03
C ARG A 178 -1.36 12.34 1.92
N ILE A 179 -0.35 13.22 1.96
CA ILE A 179 0.83 13.03 2.80
C ILE A 179 0.52 13.50 4.21
N ILE A 180 0.25 12.55 5.12
CA ILE A 180 -0.18 12.84 6.50
C ILE A 180 0.84 13.69 7.25
N ALA A 181 2.12 13.50 6.99
CA ALA A 181 3.20 14.24 7.62
C ALA A 181 3.21 15.75 7.32
N LEU A 182 2.58 16.18 6.23
CA LEU A 182 2.45 17.61 5.89
C LEU A 182 1.32 18.29 6.67
N GLY A 183 0.45 17.53 7.35
CA GLY A 183 -0.72 18.07 8.04
C GLY A 183 -1.66 18.83 7.11
N ASN A 184 -2.35 19.84 7.65
CA ASN A 184 -3.26 20.70 6.87
C ASN A 184 -2.52 21.71 5.97
N ASP A 185 -1.18 21.75 6.02
CA ASP A 185 -0.33 22.65 5.23
C ASP A 185 -0.02 22.09 3.82
N ALA A 186 -0.91 21.26 3.26
CA ALA A 186 -0.73 20.57 1.97
C ALA A 186 -0.52 21.49 0.73
N ASN A 187 -0.74 22.80 0.89
CA ASN A 187 -0.48 23.83 -0.11
C ASN A 187 0.83 24.61 0.11
N GLN A 188 1.62 24.34 1.16
CA GLN A 188 2.89 25.03 1.35
C GLN A 188 3.97 24.45 0.42
N ASN A 189 4.61 25.35 -0.33
CA ASN A 189 5.84 25.09 -1.07
C ASN A 189 6.81 24.22 -0.26
N LEU A 190 7.50 23.29 -0.96
CA LEU A 190 8.58 22.43 -0.44
C LEU A 190 9.31 23.12 0.72
N LYS A 191 9.04 22.73 1.97
CA LYS A 191 9.92 23.15 3.08
C LYS A 191 11.27 22.51 2.75
N PRO A 192 12.36 23.29 2.61
CA PRO A 192 13.66 22.71 2.39
C PRO A 192 13.94 21.80 3.58
N ILE A 193 14.02 20.50 3.33
CA ILE A 193 14.47 19.58 4.35
C ILE A 193 15.95 19.86 4.49
N LEU A 194 16.32 20.51 5.60
CA LEU A 194 17.70 20.81 5.92
C LEU A 194 18.42 19.48 6.12
N THR A 195 19.05 18.97 5.06
CA THR A 195 20.06 17.93 5.19
C THR A 195 21.14 18.52 6.09
N LYS A 196 21.16 18.14 7.37
CA LYS A 196 22.30 18.39 8.24
C LYS A 196 23.44 17.48 7.78
N GLY A 197 24.00 17.79 6.61
CA GLY A 197 25.27 17.26 6.19
C GLY A 197 26.31 17.81 7.17
N ARG A 198 26.88 16.93 8.00
CA ARG A 198 28.19 17.21 8.58
C ARG A 198 29.16 17.27 7.42
N ALA A 199 29.61 18.47 7.08
CA ALA A 199 30.90 18.64 6.44
C ALA A 199 31.97 18.31 7.48
N ALA A 200 32.64 17.18 7.30
CA ALA A 200 34.01 16.88 7.70
C ALA A 200 34.38 15.50 7.12
#